data_AF-A0A8H3ZIM5-F1
#
_entry.id   AF-A0A8H3ZIM5-F1
#
_cell.length_a   1.000
_cell.length_b   1.000
_cell.length_c   1.000
_cell.angle_alpha   90.00
_cell.angle_beta   90.00
_cell.angle_gamma   90.00
#
_symmetry.space_group_name_H-M   'P 1'
#
loop_
_entity.id
_entity.type
_entity.pdbx_description
1 polymer ?
#
loop_
_entity_poly.entity_id
_entity_poly.type
_entity_poly.pdbx_seq_one_letter_code
_entity_poly.pdbx_strand_id
1 'polypeptide(L)'
;MSRLDPNVNDDNERYGEEEHSGNGSDDGGEEDSVTRPKGDEGDLDDDVVLFCDGGCMPTAKFASWAGRVSYLCLFCSECFLCEDCYKMRSQDDHHSSSRPRYMPQCPPDHEYIEAPIKRWKGVVDGRILLEGEELVAFRDYLQQIREELCKEAWESFWKQ
;
A
#
# COMPACT_ATOMS: atom_id res chain seq x y z
N MET A 1 -43.27 43.03 12.74
CA MET A 1 -43.97 42.13 13.68
C MET A 1 -42.99 41.01 14.00
N SER A 2 -42.15 41.20 15.01
CA SER A 2 -42.29 40.64 16.38
C SER A 2 -41.77 39.20 16.41
N ARG A 3 -40.50 38.97 16.83
CA ARG A 3 -40.03 38.63 18.20
C ARG A 3 -40.61 37.27 18.65
N LEU A 4 -39.87 36.25 19.09
CA LEU A 4 -38.92 36.16 20.21
C LEU A 4 -38.20 34.78 20.17
N ASP A 5 -36.90 34.72 20.50
CA ASP A 5 -36.36 33.65 21.36
C ASP A 5 -36.56 34.09 22.83
N PRO A 6 -36.79 33.19 23.81
CA PRO A 6 -35.63 32.75 24.62
C PRO A 6 -35.72 31.36 25.30
N ASN A 7 -34.55 30.73 25.42
CA ASN A 7 -33.90 30.18 26.63
C ASN A 7 -34.74 29.60 27.79
N VAL A 8 -34.45 28.37 28.22
CA VAL A 8 -34.45 27.95 29.64
C VAL A 8 -33.26 27.02 29.92
N ASN A 9 -32.43 27.45 30.88
CA ASN A 9 -31.26 26.81 31.50
C ASN A 9 -31.64 25.75 32.56
N ASP A 10 -30.60 25.22 33.22
CA ASP A 10 -30.53 24.62 34.57
C ASP A 10 -30.91 23.13 34.67
N ASP A 11 -30.19 22.27 35.40
CA ASP A 11 -28.99 22.42 36.23
C ASP A 11 -28.57 21.01 36.71
N ASN A 12 -27.33 20.94 37.20
CA ASN A 12 -26.89 20.15 38.37
C ASN A 12 -26.31 18.73 38.21
N GLU A 13 -24.96 18.71 38.35
CA GLU A 13 -24.15 18.00 39.38
C GLU A 13 -24.16 16.45 39.43
N ARG A 14 -23.13 15.71 39.84
CA ARG A 14 -21.69 15.81 40.18
C ARG A 14 -21.35 14.43 40.81
N TYR A 15 -20.07 14.07 40.90
CA TYR A 15 -19.43 12.94 41.63
C TYR A 15 -19.30 11.63 40.82
N GLY A 16 -18.13 10.98 40.71
CA GLY A 16 -16.91 11.12 41.51
C GLY A 16 -15.63 10.70 40.77
N GLU A 17 -14.55 11.20 41.34
CA GLU A 17 -13.15 10.88 41.05
C GLU A 17 -12.84 9.46 41.52
N GLU A 18 -12.20 8.65 40.67
CA GLU A 18 -11.39 7.53 41.14
C GLU A 18 -9.99 7.67 40.54
N GLU A 19 -9.08 8.15 41.38
CA GLU A 19 -7.65 7.98 41.18
C GLU A 19 -7.31 6.49 41.37
N HIS A 20 -6.59 5.89 40.41
CA HIS A 20 -5.73 4.78 40.75
C HIS A 20 -4.36 4.98 40.12
N SER A 21 -3.41 5.28 41.00
CA SER A 21 -2.00 5.38 40.71
C SER A 21 -1.39 4.02 40.36
N GLY A 22 -0.44 4.07 39.42
CA GLY A 22 0.80 3.28 39.42
C GLY A 22 0.71 1.85 38.90
N ASN A 23 1.35 1.58 37.76
CA ASN A 23 2.74 1.11 37.78
C ASN A 23 3.34 1.20 36.38
N GLY A 24 4.54 1.76 36.28
CA GLY A 24 5.27 1.87 35.04
C GLY A 24 5.74 0.51 34.53
N SER A 25 5.67 0.34 33.23
CA SER A 25 6.61 -0.45 32.43
C SER A 25 6.54 0.16 31.05
N ASP A 26 7.33 1.23 30.89
CA ASP A 26 7.72 1.78 29.60
C ASP A 26 8.66 0.74 28.97
N ASP A 27 8.05 -0.32 28.45
CA ASP A 27 8.75 -1.38 27.72
C ASP A 27 8.98 -0.83 26.32
N GLY A 28 10.22 -0.34 26.14
CA GLY A 28 10.69 0.32 24.95
C GLY A 28 10.27 -0.47 23.73
N GLY A 29 9.34 0.09 22.97
CA GLY A 29 9.18 -0.28 21.59
C GLY A 29 10.55 -0.15 20.97
N GLU A 30 11.13 -1.29 20.56
CA GLU A 30 12.20 -1.31 19.59
C GLU A 30 11.68 -0.50 18.40
N GLU A 31 12.04 0.78 18.38
CA GLU A 31 12.27 1.49 17.14
C GLU A 31 13.33 0.65 16.46
N ASP A 32 12.87 -0.38 15.73
CA ASP A 32 13.62 -1.06 14.70
C ASP A 32 13.97 0.06 13.75
N SER A 33 15.10 0.70 14.04
CA SER A 33 15.72 1.70 13.21
C SER A 33 16.19 0.90 12.01
N VAL A 34 15.24 0.61 11.12
CA VAL A 34 15.50 0.06 9.81
C VAL A 34 16.41 1.10 9.18
N THR A 35 17.71 0.86 9.28
CA THR A 35 18.72 1.70 8.66
C THR A 35 18.48 1.59 7.18
N ARG A 36 17.71 2.54 6.65
CA ARG A 36 17.33 2.58 5.25
C ARG A 36 18.61 2.66 4.42
N PRO A 37 18.78 1.76 3.43
CA PRO A 37 19.85 1.92 2.47
C PRO A 37 19.74 3.32 1.84
N LYS A 38 20.82 4.10 1.88
CA LYS A 38 20.87 5.38 1.16
C LYS A 38 21.02 5.05 -0.33
N GLY A 39 19.92 5.05 -1.06
CA GLY A 39 19.90 4.80 -2.50
C GLY A 39 18.53 5.07 -3.11
N ASP A 40 18.52 5.38 -4.40
CA ASP A 40 17.29 5.46 -5.18
C ASP A 40 16.74 4.03 -5.41
N GLU A 41 15.75 3.69 -4.59
CA GLU A 41 15.01 2.44 -4.67
C GLU A 41 13.75 2.56 -5.55
N GLY A 42 13.61 3.64 -6.32
CA GLY A 42 12.51 3.84 -7.25
C GLY A 42 11.20 4.20 -6.55
N ASP A 43 10.21 3.30 -6.60
CA ASP A 43 8.80 3.60 -6.29
C ASP A 43 8.44 3.67 -4.79
N LEU A 44 9.41 3.52 -3.88
CA LEU A 44 9.17 3.64 -2.44
C LEU A 44 9.58 5.03 -1.93
N ASP A 45 8.65 5.70 -1.27
CA ASP A 45 8.90 6.97 -0.60
C ASP A 45 9.47 6.75 0.81
N ASP A 46 10.31 7.69 1.26
CA ASP A 46 10.92 7.68 2.59
C ASP A 46 9.87 7.71 3.72
N ASP A 47 8.66 8.20 3.49
CA ASP A 47 7.62 8.26 4.53
C ASP A 47 6.59 7.12 4.47
N VAL A 48 6.78 6.13 3.57
CA VAL A 48 5.82 5.05 3.34
C VAL A 48 6.40 3.68 3.72
N VAL A 49 5.58 2.86 4.37
CA VAL A 49 5.85 1.43 4.61
C VAL A 49 4.71 0.62 4.02
N LEU A 50 5.03 -0.27 3.07
CA LEU A 50 4.06 -1.21 2.52
C LEU A 50 4.03 -2.50 3.37
N PHE A 51 2.86 -3.10 3.48
CA PHE A 51 2.63 -4.32 4.25
C PHE A 51 2.15 -5.43 3.33
N CYS A 52 2.60 -6.66 3.59
CA CYS A 52 2.07 -7.82 2.89
C CYS A 52 0.61 -8.07 3.30
N ASP A 53 -0.29 -8.15 2.32
CA ASP A 53 -1.71 -8.48 2.50
C ASP A 53 -1.96 -10.00 2.64
N GLY A 54 -0.89 -10.79 2.65
CA GLY A 54 -0.94 -12.23 2.85
C GLY A 54 -0.82 -12.65 4.31
N GLY A 55 -1.00 -13.95 4.56
CA GLY A 55 -0.96 -14.53 5.91
C GLY A 55 0.44 -14.79 6.50
N CYS A 56 1.48 -14.08 6.07
CA CYS A 56 2.82 -14.24 6.63
C CYS A 56 2.90 -13.70 8.07
N MET A 57 3.59 -14.44 8.94
CA MET A 57 3.80 -14.09 10.35
C MET A 57 5.30 -14.19 10.68
N PRO A 58 5.97 -13.09 11.09
CA PRO A 58 5.43 -11.73 11.18
C PRO A 58 5.04 -11.17 9.81
N THR A 59 4.11 -10.21 9.78
CA THR A 59 3.71 -9.53 8.54
C THR A 59 4.93 -8.86 7.91
N ALA A 60 5.26 -9.25 6.68
CA ALA A 60 6.37 -8.66 5.95
C ALA A 60 6.09 -7.18 5.70
N LYS A 61 7.07 -6.33 6.05
CA LYS A 61 7.04 -4.87 5.86
C LYS A 61 8.09 -4.47 4.82
N PHE A 62 7.82 -3.41 4.07
CA PHE A 62 8.68 -2.88 3.02
C PHE A 62 8.79 -1.36 3.18
N ALA A 63 9.79 -0.94 3.95
CA ALA A 63 10.25 0.46 4.02
C ALA A 63 11.39 0.75 3.02
N SER A 64 11.88 -0.30 2.37
CA SER A 64 12.93 -0.33 1.36
C SER A 64 12.81 -1.66 0.60
N TRP A 65 13.23 -1.72 -0.67
CA TRP A 65 13.35 -2.98 -1.39
C TRP A 65 14.51 -3.80 -0.84
N ALA A 66 15.69 -3.21 -0.61
CA ALA A 66 16.86 -3.92 -0.07
C ALA A 66 17.14 -5.29 -0.75
N GLY A 67 16.91 -5.37 -2.06
CA GLY A 67 17.05 -6.61 -2.86
C GLY A 67 15.88 -7.61 -2.74
N ARG A 68 14.83 -7.28 -1.99
CA ARG A 68 13.58 -8.03 -1.88
C ARG A 68 12.62 -7.64 -3.00
N VAL A 69 11.71 -8.55 -3.31
CA VAL A 69 10.62 -8.33 -4.25
C VAL A 69 9.26 -8.54 -3.58
N SER A 70 8.25 -7.88 -4.13
CA SER A 70 6.84 -8.10 -3.84
C SER A 70 6.06 -8.27 -5.14
N TYR A 71 4.78 -8.61 -5.02
CA TYR A 71 3.89 -8.86 -6.14
C TYR A 71 2.59 -8.09 -5.95
N LEU A 72 2.27 -7.21 -6.91
CA LEU A 72 1.02 -6.46 -6.94
C LEU A 72 0.04 -7.14 -7.87
N CYS A 73 -1.19 -7.38 -7.41
CA CYS A 73 -2.25 -7.89 -8.27
C CYS A 73 -2.68 -6.81 -9.29
N LEU A 74 -2.86 -7.20 -10.55
CA LEU A 74 -3.33 -6.29 -11.60
C LEU A 74 -4.85 -6.05 -11.59
N PHE A 75 -5.59 -6.82 -10.78
CA PHE A 75 -7.04 -6.79 -10.72
C PHE A 75 -7.58 -6.26 -9.39
N CYS A 76 -6.94 -6.62 -8.28
CA CYS A 76 -7.30 -6.14 -6.95
C CYS A 76 -6.59 -4.82 -6.66
N SER A 77 -7.35 -3.79 -6.28
CA SER A 77 -6.82 -2.45 -6.02
C SER A 77 -5.80 -2.38 -4.89
N GLU A 78 -5.80 -3.36 -3.98
CA GLU A 78 -5.04 -3.33 -2.73
C GLU A 78 -4.52 -4.74 -2.37
N CYS A 79 -3.91 -5.45 -3.34
CA CYS A 79 -3.25 -6.73 -3.04
C CYS A 79 -1.76 -6.67 -3.37
N PHE A 80 -0.97 -6.54 -2.31
CA PHE A 80 0.48 -6.48 -2.28
C PHE A 80 1.01 -7.67 -1.47
N LEU A 81 1.64 -8.63 -2.14
CA LEU A 81 2.13 -9.85 -1.52
C LEU A 81 3.66 -9.88 -1.45
N CYS A 82 4.22 -10.33 -0.33
CA CYS A 82 5.61 -10.76 -0.32
C CYS A 82 5.80 -12.00 -1.20
N GLU A 83 7.04 -12.27 -1.60
CA GLU A 83 7.37 -13.41 -2.47
C GLU A 83 6.84 -14.76 -1.95
N ASP A 84 6.92 -15.00 -0.64
CA ASP A 84 6.43 -16.24 -0.04
C ASP A 84 4.90 -16.35 -0.12
N CYS A 85 4.17 -15.29 0.24
CA CYS A 85 2.71 -15.28 0.12
C CYS A 85 2.25 -15.40 -1.33
N TYR A 86 2.96 -14.78 -2.26
CA TYR A 86 2.71 -14.94 -3.69
C TYR A 86 2.90 -16.40 -4.12
N LYS A 87 4.00 -17.06 -3.76
CA LYS A 87 4.26 -18.48 -4.12
C LYS A 87 3.24 -19.45 -3.51
N MET A 88 2.76 -19.18 -2.30
CA MET A 88 1.76 -20.02 -1.65
C MET A 88 0.38 -19.95 -2.30
N ARG A 89 0.07 -18.89 -3.07
CA ARG A 89 -1.25 -18.74 -3.71
C ARG A 89 -1.62 -19.89 -4.67
N SER A 90 -0.62 -20.51 -5.30
CA SER A 90 -0.81 -21.64 -6.22
C SER A 90 -0.87 -23.00 -5.49
N GLN A 91 -0.56 -23.00 -4.20
CA GLN A 91 -0.53 -24.19 -3.33
C GLN A 91 -1.69 -24.19 -2.33
N ASP A 92 -2.33 -23.05 -2.12
CA ASP A 92 -3.53 -22.92 -1.31
C ASP A 92 -4.70 -23.56 -2.06
N ASP A 93 -4.98 -24.82 -1.74
CA ASP A 93 -6.37 -25.27 -1.70
C ASP A 93 -7.09 -24.28 -0.78
N HIS A 94 -8.16 -23.61 -1.23
CA HIS A 94 -8.96 -22.59 -0.53
C HIS A 94 -9.51 -23.02 0.87
N HIS A 95 -9.04 -24.14 1.42
CA HIS A 95 -9.47 -24.82 2.64
C HIS A 95 -8.42 -24.85 3.76
N SER A 96 -7.25 -24.23 3.60
CA SER A 96 -6.25 -24.13 4.67
C SER A 96 -6.77 -23.31 5.86
N SER A 97 -7.18 -24.01 6.92
CA SER A 97 -7.79 -23.47 8.14
C SER A 97 -6.84 -22.67 9.05
N SER A 98 -5.57 -22.51 8.64
CA SER A 98 -4.54 -21.81 9.40
C SER A 98 -4.42 -20.33 9.07
N ARG A 99 -5.09 -19.84 8.01
CA ARG A 99 -5.03 -18.43 7.62
C ARG A 99 -6.14 -17.61 8.28
N PRO A 100 -5.84 -16.40 8.77
CA PRO A 100 -6.87 -15.53 9.34
C PRO A 100 -7.94 -15.24 8.29
N ARG A 101 -9.20 -15.55 8.61
CA ARG A 101 -10.37 -15.49 7.69
C ARG A 101 -10.71 -14.09 7.15
N TYR A 102 -10.01 -13.05 7.58
CA TYR A 102 -10.35 -11.65 7.29
C TYR A 102 -9.59 -11.06 6.10
N MET A 103 -8.61 -11.77 5.52
CA MET A 103 -7.91 -11.28 4.34
C MET A 103 -8.63 -11.77 3.08
N PRO A 104 -9.16 -10.88 2.22
CA PRO A 104 -9.74 -11.29 0.95
C PRO A 104 -8.66 -12.01 0.14
N GLN A 105 -8.87 -13.29 -0.11
CA GLN A 105 -7.97 -14.08 -0.94
C GLN A 105 -8.08 -13.58 -2.36
N CYS A 106 -7.02 -12.96 -2.89
CA CYS A 106 -6.93 -12.70 -4.32
C CYS A 106 -7.01 -14.06 -5.06
N PRO A 107 -7.91 -14.21 -6.04
CA PRO A 107 -8.02 -15.44 -6.82
C PRO A 107 -6.69 -15.88 -7.44
N PRO A 108 -6.44 -17.20 -7.55
CA PRO A 108 -5.18 -17.75 -8.05
C PRO A 108 -4.95 -17.47 -9.54
N ASP A 109 -6.01 -17.17 -10.30
CA ASP A 109 -5.98 -16.84 -11.73
C ASP A 109 -5.73 -15.36 -12.02
N HIS A 110 -5.71 -14.50 -11.00
CA HIS A 110 -5.30 -13.11 -11.18
C HIS A 110 -3.82 -13.01 -11.55
N GLU A 111 -3.52 -12.12 -12.49
CA GLU A 111 -2.16 -11.77 -12.87
C GLU A 111 -1.56 -10.78 -11.87
N TYR A 112 -0.23 -10.86 -11.71
CA TYR A 112 0.54 -10.03 -10.81
C TYR A 112 1.76 -9.47 -11.51
N ILE A 113 2.19 -8.30 -11.07
CA ILE A 113 3.45 -7.67 -11.48
C ILE A 113 4.44 -7.69 -10.31
N GLU A 114 5.71 -7.98 -10.60
CA GLU A 114 6.82 -7.91 -9.64
C GLU A 114 7.17 -6.45 -9.34
N ALA A 115 7.37 -6.11 -8.07
CA ALA A 115 7.89 -4.83 -7.61
C ALA A 115 9.17 -5.02 -6.77
N PRO A 116 10.22 -4.21 -6.99
CA PRO A 116 10.30 -3.19 -8.04
C PRO A 116 10.39 -3.85 -9.43
N ILE A 117 9.82 -3.18 -10.44
CA ILE A 117 9.97 -3.64 -11.83
C ILE A 117 11.46 -3.65 -12.16
N LYS A 118 11.96 -4.74 -12.76
CA LYS A 118 13.39 -4.86 -13.08
C LYS A 118 13.85 -3.68 -13.93
N ARG A 119 15.00 -3.11 -13.53
CA ARG A 119 15.61 -1.92 -14.14
C ARG A 119 14.81 -0.62 -13.99
N TRP A 120 13.58 -0.65 -13.45
CA TRP A 120 12.79 0.55 -13.19
C TRP A 120 13.36 1.34 -12.01
N LYS A 121 13.46 2.66 -12.20
CA LYS A 121 13.96 3.63 -11.20
C LYS A 121 12.98 4.78 -10.98
N GLY A 122 11.71 4.57 -11.31
CA GLY A 122 10.66 5.56 -11.06
C GLY A 122 10.60 6.70 -12.09
N VAL A 123 9.81 7.71 -11.71
CA VAL A 123 9.68 8.97 -12.44
C VAL A 123 10.36 10.06 -11.62
N VAL A 124 11.50 10.55 -12.10
CA VAL A 124 12.31 11.56 -11.42
C VAL A 124 12.36 12.82 -12.31
N ASP A 125 12.03 13.97 -11.75
CA ASP A 125 11.98 15.27 -12.46
C ASP A 125 11.15 15.23 -13.76
N GLY A 126 10.03 14.49 -13.73
CA GLY A 126 9.13 14.35 -14.87
C GLY A 126 9.68 13.47 -16.00
N ARG A 127 10.70 12.65 -15.73
CA ARG A 127 11.30 11.70 -16.68
C ARG A 127 11.26 10.29 -16.12
N ILE A 128 11.02 9.33 -17.00
CA ILE A 128 11.11 7.92 -16.69
C ILE A 128 12.57 7.50 -16.70
N LEU A 129 13.01 6.85 -15.63
CA LEU A 129 14.35 6.31 -15.51
C LEU A 129 14.28 4.78 -15.54
N LEU A 130 14.83 4.20 -16.61
CA LEU A 130 15.05 2.75 -16.74
C LEU A 130 16.56 2.52 -16.88
N GLU A 131 17.12 1.68 -16.02
CA GLU A 131 18.55 1.36 -16.01
C GLU A 131 18.99 0.88 -17.39
N GLY A 132 19.98 1.54 -17.99
CA GLY A 132 20.52 1.17 -19.30
C GLY A 132 19.72 1.64 -20.52
N GLU A 133 18.63 2.40 -20.33
CA GLU A 133 17.89 3.05 -21.42
C GLU A 133 18.05 4.57 -21.37
N GLU A 134 17.68 5.24 -22.47
CA GLU A 134 17.63 6.70 -22.51
C GLU A 134 16.46 7.27 -21.69
N LEU A 135 16.66 8.44 -21.10
CA LEU A 135 15.64 9.16 -20.34
C LEU A 135 14.49 9.60 -21.24
N VAL A 136 13.29 9.09 -20.98
CA VAL A 136 12.06 9.49 -21.68
C VAL A 136 11.29 10.49 -20.84
N ALA A 137 10.83 11.60 -21.44
CA ALA A 137 9.93 12.50 -20.73
C ALA A 137 8.61 11.77 -20.43
N PHE A 138 8.12 11.85 -19.19
CA PHE A 138 6.92 11.13 -18.77
C PHE A 138 5.70 11.47 -19.65
N ARG A 139 5.61 12.74 -20.10
CA ARG A 139 4.55 13.18 -21.03
C ARG A 139 4.60 12.48 -22.38
N ASP A 140 5.79 12.32 -22.94
CA ASP A 140 5.98 11.68 -24.25
C ASP A 140 5.65 10.19 -24.15
N TYR A 141 6.04 9.56 -23.04
CA TYR A 141 5.66 8.17 -22.75
C TYR A 141 4.15 7.98 -22.62
N LEU A 142 3.44 8.89 -21.93
CA LEU A 142 1.97 8.85 -21.85
C LEU A 142 1.32 9.00 -23.22
N GLN A 143 1.87 9.86 -24.08
CA GLN A 143 1.40 9.99 -25.46
C GLN A 143 1.61 8.70 -26.24
N GLN A 144 2.78 8.07 -26.10
CA GLN A 144 3.07 6.78 -26.73
C GLN A 144 2.13 5.68 -26.25
N ILE A 145 1.85 5.60 -24.95
CA ILE A 145 0.87 4.64 -24.41
C ILE A 145 -0.49 4.85 -25.10
N ARG A 146 -0.95 6.09 -25.19
CA ARG A 146 -2.27 6.40 -25.76
C ARG A 146 -2.35 6.14 -27.26
N GLU A 147 -1.34 6.56 -28.02
CA GLU A 147 -1.41 6.64 -29.48
C GLU A 147 -0.87 5.39 -30.18
N GLU A 148 0.01 4.63 -29.52
CA GLU A 148 0.68 3.48 -30.09
C GLU A 148 0.30 2.18 -29.36
N LEU A 149 0.58 2.09 -28.06
CA LEU A 149 0.48 0.83 -27.32
C LEU A 149 -0.96 0.42 -27.01
N CYS A 150 -1.79 1.38 -26.60
CA CYS A 150 -3.17 1.16 -26.16
C CYS A 150 -4.19 1.76 -27.13
N LYS A 151 -3.79 2.05 -28.37
CA LYS A 151 -4.65 2.72 -29.36
C LYS A 151 -5.99 2.00 -29.54
N GLU A 152 -5.97 0.68 -29.73
CA GLU A 152 -7.18 -0.11 -29.93
C GLU A 152 -8.08 -0.11 -28.70
N ALA A 153 -7.50 -0.27 -27.50
CA ALA A 153 -8.22 -0.22 -26.24
C ALA A 153 -8.88 1.15 -26.03
N TRP A 154 -8.15 2.23 -26.33
CA TRP A 154 -8.64 3.60 -26.24
C TRP A 154 -9.80 3.84 -27.21
N GLU A 155 -9.65 3.47 -28.47
CA GLU A 155 -10.71 3.61 -29.47
C GLU A 155 -11.94 2.75 -29.14
N SER A 156 -11.77 1.59 -28.52
CA SER A 156 -12.87 0.70 -28.11
C SER A 156 -13.65 1.25 -26.92
N PHE A 157 -12.96 1.81 -25.92
CA PHE A 157 -13.58 2.36 -24.71
C PHE A 157 -14.59 3.48 -25.02
N TRP A 158 -14.24 4.39 -25.93
CA TRP A 158 -15.09 5.53 -26.29
C TRP A 158 -16.17 5.24 -27.35
N LYS A 159 -16.24 4.00 -27.87
CA LYS A 159 -17.29 3.58 -28.81
C LYS A 159 -18.58 3.10 -28.13
N GLN A 160 -18.65 3.14 -26.79
CA GLN A 160 -19.82 2.76 -26.00
C GLN A 160 -20.90 3.85 -26.00
#